data_AF-A0A5J4Z3B1-F1
#
_entry.id   AF-A0A5J4Z3B1-F1
#
_cell.length_a   1.000
_cell.length_b   1.000
_cell.length_c   1.000
_cell.angle_alpha   90.00
_cell.angle_beta   90.00
_cell.angle_gamma   90.00
#
_symmetry.space_group_name_H-M   'P 1'
#
loop_
_entity.id
_entity.type
_entity.pdbx_description
1 polymer ?
#
loop_
_entity_poly.entity_id
_entity_poly.type
_entity_poly.pdbx_seq_one_letter_code
_entity_poly.pdbx_strand_id
1 'polypeptide(L)'
;MMSSLYISLPPYSDWMRIGSISNYSPSLMAMVKWKTLPGVGSPAQFGISAETANSTWMGPVSATSDSMFSLEERREFSKAIATDLLRYLSSFGHVGDQGVQMLDTWFTKFSRKMDMDPDYWKRVLLKD
;
A
#
# COMPACT_ATOMS: atom_id res chain seq x y z
N MET A 1 -27.16 11.26 -2.95
CA MET A 1 -27.03 9.88 -2.42
C MET A 1 -25.62 9.41 -2.68
N MET A 2 -25.09 8.56 -1.81
CA MET A 2 -23.81 7.88 -2.02
C MET A 2 -24.05 6.39 -1.87
N SER A 3 -23.27 5.56 -2.55
CA SER A 3 -23.31 4.12 -2.36
C SER A 3 -21.95 3.65 -1.86
N SER A 4 -21.94 2.99 -0.72
CA SER A 4 -20.73 2.41 -0.14
C SER A 4 -20.51 0.99 -0.68
N LEU A 5 -19.28 0.69 -1.06
CA LEU A 5 -18.85 -0.62 -1.56
C LEU A 5 -18.16 -1.39 -0.44
N TYR A 6 -18.57 -2.64 -0.25
CA TYR A 6 -18.04 -3.56 0.76
C TYR A 6 -17.61 -4.88 0.11
N ILE A 7 -16.65 -5.55 0.75
CA ILE A 7 -16.23 -6.91 0.42
C ILE A 7 -16.34 -7.81 1.64
N SER A 8 -16.75 -9.04 1.42
CA SER A 8 -16.72 -10.08 2.44
C SER A 8 -16.11 -11.36 1.89
N LEU A 9 -15.37 -12.05 2.75
CA LEU A 9 -14.73 -13.32 2.45
C LEU A 9 -15.40 -14.41 3.28
N PRO A 10 -15.37 -15.69 2.83
CA PRO A 10 -15.88 -16.80 3.63
C PRO A 10 -15.32 -16.75 5.05
N PRO A 11 -16.16 -16.88 6.09
CA PRO A 11 -17.56 -17.36 6.07
C PRO A 11 -18.65 -16.29 5.82
N TYR A 12 -18.29 -15.12 5.31
CA TYR A 12 -19.16 -13.97 5.01
C TYR A 12 -19.74 -13.24 6.24
N SER A 13 -19.11 -13.43 7.40
CA SER A 13 -19.47 -12.76 8.66
C SER A 13 -19.04 -11.30 8.69
N ASP A 14 -17.87 -11.01 8.11
CA ASP A 14 -17.20 -9.72 8.26
C ASP A 14 -17.15 -8.98 6.92
N TRP A 15 -17.69 -7.76 6.91
CA TRP A 15 -17.74 -6.89 5.74
C TRP A 15 -16.75 -5.75 5.90
N MET A 16 -15.78 -5.67 5.00
CA MET A 16 -14.80 -4.61 4.95
C MET A 16 -15.22 -3.55 3.93
N ARG A 17 -15.26 -2.28 4.35
CA ARG A 17 -15.55 -1.16 3.46
C ARG A 17 -14.36 -0.90 2.54
N ILE A 18 -14.60 -0.93 1.24
CA ILE A 18 -13.61 -0.64 0.21
C ILE A 18 -13.71 0.81 -0.24
N GLY A 19 -14.89 1.39 -0.35
CA GLY A 19 -14.99 2.79 -0.72
C GLY A 19 -16.42 3.25 -0.95
N SER A 20 -16.59 4.32 -1.72
CA SER A 20 -17.91 4.85 -2.04
C SER A 20 -17.95 5.47 -3.43
N ILE A 21 -19.07 5.27 -4.12
CA ILE A 21 -19.42 5.93 -5.38
C ILE A 21 -20.53 6.95 -5.14
N SER A 22 -20.59 7.99 -5.96
CA SER A 22 -21.63 9.02 -5.89
C SER A 22 -21.96 9.56 -7.27
N ASN A 23 -23.01 10.36 -7.39
CA ASN A 23 -23.35 10.99 -8.67
C ASN A 23 -22.24 11.91 -9.21
N TYR A 24 -21.36 12.44 -8.33
CA TYR A 24 -20.23 13.27 -8.72
C TYR A 24 -18.98 12.46 -9.09
N SER A 25 -18.90 11.22 -8.60
CA SER A 25 -17.81 10.27 -8.88
C SER A 25 -18.43 8.87 -9.04
N PRO A 26 -18.97 8.56 -10.24
CA PRO A 26 -19.83 7.41 -10.46
C PRO A 26 -19.05 6.08 -10.55
N SER A 27 -17.72 6.13 -10.57
CA SER A 27 -16.85 4.98 -10.65
C SER A 27 -15.72 5.09 -9.63
N LEU A 28 -15.31 3.93 -9.10
CA LEU A 28 -14.18 3.81 -8.19
C LEU A 28 -13.35 2.61 -8.62
N MET A 29 -12.05 2.83 -8.84
CA MET A 29 -11.10 1.74 -9.02
C MET A 29 -10.49 1.42 -7.65
N ALA A 30 -10.87 0.26 -7.11
CA ALA A 30 -10.48 -0.13 -5.77
C ALA A 30 -9.59 -1.37 -5.83
N MET A 31 -8.34 -1.27 -5.37
CA MET A 31 -7.40 -2.40 -5.39
C MET A 31 -7.56 -3.28 -4.15
N VAL A 32 -8.11 -4.47 -4.36
CA VAL A 32 -8.29 -5.47 -3.30
C VAL A 32 -7.01 -6.28 -3.14
N LYS A 33 -6.41 -6.27 -1.94
CA LYS A 33 -5.21 -7.05 -1.60
C LYS A 33 -5.59 -8.48 -1.22
N TRP A 34 -5.85 -9.31 -2.22
CA TRP A 34 -6.30 -10.69 -2.03
C TRP A 34 -5.34 -11.56 -1.19
N LYS A 35 -4.02 -11.36 -1.31
CA LYS A 35 -3.00 -12.21 -0.68
C LYS A 35 -2.87 -12.02 0.84
N THR A 36 -3.30 -10.87 1.37
CA THR A 36 -3.22 -10.55 2.80
C THR A 36 -4.48 -10.94 3.56
N LEU A 37 -5.50 -11.44 2.86
CA LEU A 37 -6.79 -11.75 3.42
C LEU A 37 -6.94 -13.26 3.69
N PRO A 38 -7.54 -13.66 4.82
CA PRO A 38 -7.81 -15.07 5.10
C PRO A 38 -8.77 -15.66 4.06
N GLY A 39 -8.50 -16.86 3.55
CA GLY A 39 -9.36 -17.53 2.56
C GLY A 39 -8.92 -17.43 1.09
N VAL A 40 -7.63 -17.15 0.83
CA VAL A 40 -7.04 -17.16 -0.52
C VAL A 40 -7.47 -18.43 -1.29
N GLY A 41 -8.14 -18.23 -2.43
CA GLY A 41 -8.69 -19.32 -3.27
C GLY A 41 -10.18 -19.56 -3.11
N SER A 42 -10.86 -18.87 -2.19
CA SER A 42 -12.29 -18.98 -1.97
C SER A 42 -13.07 -17.81 -2.60
N PRO A 43 -14.34 -18.00 -3.00
CA PRO A 43 -15.11 -16.94 -3.65
C PRO A 43 -15.43 -15.79 -2.68
N ALA A 44 -15.12 -14.57 -3.09
CA ALA A 44 -15.46 -13.36 -2.35
C ALA A 44 -16.82 -12.79 -2.79
N GLN A 45 -17.49 -12.08 -1.88
CA GLN A 45 -18.74 -11.37 -2.16
C GLN A 45 -18.53 -9.86 -2.12
N PHE A 46 -19.16 -9.17 -3.06
CA PHE A 46 -19.23 -7.71 -3.08
C PHE A 46 -20.64 -7.25 -2.73
N GLY A 47 -20.72 -6.24 -1.88
CA GLY A 47 -21.97 -5.66 -1.40
C GLY A 47 -21.98 -4.17 -1.67
N ILE A 48 -23.11 -3.64 -2.15
CA ILE A 48 -23.31 -2.21 -2.38
C ILE A 48 -24.48 -1.77 -1.52
N SER A 49 -24.23 -0.80 -0.64
CA SER A 49 -25.26 -0.21 0.23
C SER A 49 -25.50 1.24 -0.19
N ALA A 50 -26.75 1.60 -0.47
CA ALA A 50 -27.13 2.98 -0.72
C ALA A 50 -27.30 3.71 0.61
N GLU A 51 -26.47 4.71 0.85
CA GLU A 51 -26.39 5.44 2.12
C GLU A 51 -26.66 6.94 1.91
N THR A 52 -27.25 7.58 2.93
CA THR A 52 -27.36 9.03 2.96
C THR A 52 -26.00 9.64 3.30
N ALA A 53 -25.65 10.74 2.62
CA ALA A 53 -24.33 11.38 2.72
C ALA A 53 -23.94 11.84 4.14
N ASN A 54 -24.90 11.95 5.05
CA ASN A 54 -24.69 12.27 6.46
C ASN A 54 -24.20 11.08 7.32
N SER A 55 -24.40 9.84 6.86
CA SER A 55 -24.09 8.61 7.61
C SER A 55 -22.71 8.02 7.32
N THR A 56 -22.07 8.42 6.21
CA THR A 56 -20.91 7.72 5.62
C THR A 56 -19.54 8.29 6.03
N TRP A 57 -19.48 9.28 6.94
CA TRP A 57 -18.24 10.00 7.24
C TRP A 57 -17.32 9.41 8.34
N MET A 58 -17.68 8.29 9.00
CA MET A 58 -16.94 7.85 10.21
C MET A 58 -16.24 6.49 10.17
N GLY A 59 -16.32 5.73 9.08
CA GLY A 59 -15.59 4.47 8.97
C GLY A 59 -14.27 4.65 8.22
N PRO A 60 -13.10 4.28 8.79
CA PRO A 60 -11.86 4.27 8.02
C PRO A 60 -12.03 3.37 6.80
N VAL A 61 -11.59 3.83 5.63
CA VAL A 61 -11.50 3.00 4.42
C VAL A 61 -10.37 2.02 4.65
N SER A 62 -10.68 0.85 5.21
CA SER A 62 -9.67 -0.14 5.60
C SER A 62 -8.99 -0.83 4.42
N ALA A 63 -9.60 -0.84 3.23
CA ALA A 63 -9.12 -1.67 2.12
C ALA A 63 -8.36 -0.91 1.03
N THR A 64 -8.52 0.41 0.90
CA THR A 64 -7.91 1.16 -0.21
C THR A 64 -7.54 2.58 0.22
N SER A 65 -6.26 2.79 0.53
CA SER A 65 -5.66 4.07 0.20
C SER A 65 -5.67 4.19 -1.32
N ASP A 66 -5.98 5.37 -1.88
CA ASP A 66 -5.81 5.71 -3.32
C ASP A 66 -4.38 5.44 -3.83
N SER A 67 -3.46 5.18 -2.91
CA SER A 67 -2.16 4.62 -3.16
C SER A 67 -2.19 3.08 -3.23
N MET A 68 -1.60 2.54 -4.29
CA MET A 68 -1.24 1.12 -4.50
C MET A 68 -0.63 0.42 -3.27
N PHE A 69 -0.02 1.18 -2.37
CA PHE A 69 0.55 0.72 -1.09
C PHE A 69 0.25 1.75 0.01
N SER A 70 -0.19 1.32 1.20
CA SER A 70 -0.19 2.23 2.35
C SER A 70 1.22 2.77 2.59
N LEU A 71 1.32 3.91 3.27
CA LEU A 71 2.61 4.53 3.59
C LEU A 71 3.54 3.55 4.32
N GLU A 72 2.97 2.71 5.18
CA GLU A 72 3.71 1.66 5.89
C GLU A 72 4.17 0.54 4.95
N GLU A 73 3.29 0.04 4.06
CA GLU A 73 3.70 -0.99 3.09
C GLU A 73 4.75 -0.48 2.10
N ARG A 74 4.72 0.80 1.72
CA ARG A 74 5.79 1.41 0.91
C ARG A 74 7.10 1.43 1.67
N ARG A 75 7.06 1.73 2.97
CA ARG A 75 8.23 1.72 3.86
C ARG A 75 8.81 0.32 3.97
N GLU A 76 7.97 -0.67 4.24
CA GLU A 76 8.37 -2.08 4.33
C GLU A 76 8.95 -2.60 3.02
N PHE A 77 8.29 -2.33 1.89
CA PHE A 77 8.76 -2.71 0.56
C PHE A 77 10.13 -2.10 0.25
N SER A 78 10.31 -0.82 0.57
CA SER A 78 11.57 -0.11 0.37
C SER A 78 12.70 -0.66 1.23
N LYS A 79 12.40 -0.99 2.48
CA LYS A 79 13.34 -1.68 3.38
C LYS A 79 13.72 -3.06 2.84
N ALA A 80 12.76 -3.81 2.30
CA ALA A 80 13.00 -5.11 1.69
C ALA A 80 13.95 -5.00 0.48
N ILE A 81 13.69 -4.06 -0.45
CA ILE A 81 14.58 -3.80 -1.60
C ILE A 81 16.00 -3.46 -1.14
N ALA A 82 16.13 -2.54 -0.19
CA ALA A 82 17.44 -2.12 0.28
C ALA A 82 18.22 -3.27 0.96
N THR A 83 17.51 -4.10 1.73
CA THR A 83 18.11 -5.29 2.38
C THR A 83 18.54 -6.32 1.34
N ASP A 84 17.72 -6.53 0.30
CA ASP A 84 18.03 -7.46 -0.80
C ASP A 84 19.24 -6.98 -1.61
N LEU A 85 19.30 -5.68 -1.93
CA LEU A 85 20.45 -5.05 -2.58
C LEU A 85 21.73 -5.21 -1.74
N LEU A 86 21.65 -5.00 -0.43
CA LEU A 86 22.79 -5.20 0.47
C LEU A 86 23.26 -6.67 0.45
N ARG A 87 22.34 -7.63 0.51
CA ARG A 87 22.66 -9.07 0.42
C ARG A 87 23.33 -9.40 -0.91
N TYR A 88 22.77 -8.91 -2.02
CA TYR A 88 23.33 -9.08 -3.34
C TYR A 88 24.76 -8.54 -3.41
N LEU A 89 25.00 -7.29 -2.99
CA LEU A 89 26.33 -6.69 -3.00
C LEU A 89 27.31 -7.44 -2.08
N SER A 90 26.87 -7.87 -0.89
CA SER A 90 27.69 -8.67 0.01
C SER A 90 28.10 -10.02 -0.57
N SER A 91 27.31 -10.58 -1.51
CA SER A 91 27.61 -11.86 -2.16
C SER A 91 28.80 -11.80 -3.13
N PHE A 92 29.19 -10.61 -3.60
CA PHE A 92 30.34 -10.45 -4.51
C PHE A 92 31.70 -10.52 -3.81
N GLY A 93 31.76 -10.76 -2.50
CA GLY A 93 33.00 -11.05 -1.75
C GLY A 93 34.06 -9.94 -1.70
N HIS A 94 33.89 -8.84 -2.45
CA HIS A 94 34.85 -7.75 -2.60
C HIS A 94 34.31 -6.38 -2.20
N VAL A 95 33.13 -6.34 -1.59
CA VAL A 95 32.69 -5.16 -0.86
C VAL A 95 33.49 -5.18 0.46
N GLY A 96 34.73 -4.67 0.41
CA GLY A 96 35.55 -4.48 1.60
C GLY A 96 34.81 -3.64 2.66
N ASP A 97 35.37 -3.55 3.85
CA ASP A 97 34.75 -2.87 5.01
C ASP A 97 34.21 -1.46 4.69
N GLN A 98 34.86 -0.75 3.76
CA GLN A 98 34.41 0.54 3.23
C GLN A 98 33.10 0.50 2.42
N GLY A 99 32.88 -0.54 1.63
CA GLY A 99 31.66 -0.68 0.84
C GLY A 99 30.44 -1.02 1.70
N VAL A 100 30.64 -1.75 2.80
CA VAL A 100 29.59 -2.00 3.80
C VAL A 100 29.21 -0.69 4.51
N GLN A 101 30.19 0.12 4.92
CA GLN A 101 29.94 1.43 5.52
C GLN A 101 29.24 2.42 4.57
N MET A 102 29.59 2.40 3.28
CA MET A 102 28.91 3.21 2.26
C MET A 102 27.44 2.80 2.10
N LEU A 103 27.14 1.50 2.13
CA LEU A 103 25.78 0.99 2.02
C LEU A 103 24.94 1.32 3.25
N ASP A 104 25.51 1.23 4.45
CA ASP A 104 24.83 1.61 5.70
C ASP A 104 24.51 3.12 5.73
N THR A 105 25.47 3.94 5.29
CA THR A 105 25.29 5.38 5.13
C THR A 105 24.20 5.70 4.08
N TRP A 106 24.18 4.97 2.97
CA TRP A 106 23.15 5.11 1.94
C TRP A 106 21.77 4.71 2.48
N PHE A 107 21.67 3.59 3.19
CA PHE A 107 20.43 3.08 3.75
C PHE A 107 19.83 4.04 4.79
N THR A 108 20.68 4.63 5.64
CA THR A 108 20.26 5.65 6.61
C THR A 108 19.72 6.90 5.90
N LYS A 109 20.42 7.37 4.85
CA LYS A 109 19.96 8.52 4.05
C LYS A 109 18.66 8.23 3.31
N PHE A 110 18.52 7.02 2.78
CA PHE A 110 17.33 6.54 2.10
C PHE A 110 16.12 6.53 3.05
N SER A 111 16.29 5.90 4.22
CA SER A 111 15.23 5.80 5.25
C SER A 111 14.76 7.19 5.70
N ARG A 112 15.71 8.12 5.94
CA ARG A 112 15.38 9.50 6.30
C ARG A 112 14.58 10.22 5.21
N LYS A 113 14.92 10.02 3.94
CA LYS A 113 14.18 10.63 2.82
C LYS A 113 12.77 10.04 2.68
N MET A 114 12.63 8.73 2.87
CA MET A 114 11.32 8.06 2.87
C MET A 114 10.41 8.55 4.01
N ASP A 115 10.96 8.76 5.21
CA ASP A 115 10.19 9.27 6.35
C ASP A 115 9.69 10.71 6.12
N MET A 116 10.48 11.53 5.41
CA MET A 116 10.09 12.91 5.08
C MET A 116 9.11 12.99 3.89
N ASP A 117 9.29 12.12 2.89
CA ASP A 117 8.49 12.11 1.68
C ASP A 117 8.42 10.69 1.07
N PRO A 118 7.29 9.99 1.21
CA PRO A 118 7.09 8.65 0.64
C PRO A 118 7.18 8.58 -0.90
N ASP A 119 7.09 9.71 -1.59
CA ASP A 119 7.12 9.82 -3.05
C ASP A 119 8.35 10.61 -3.56
N TYR A 120 9.40 10.78 -2.74
CA TYR A 120 10.59 11.57 -3.10
C TYR A 120 11.27 11.09 -4.40
N TRP A 121 11.33 9.78 -4.58
CA TRP A 121 11.86 9.08 -5.75
C TRP A 121 11.08 9.36 -7.04
N LYS A 122 9.76 9.60 -6.98
CA LYS A 122 8.97 9.94 -8.17
C LYS A 122 9.27 11.32 -8.71
N ARG A 123 9.66 12.26 -7.85
CA ARG A 123 10.02 13.64 -8.26
C ARG A 123 11.31 13.68 -9.09
N VAL A 124 12.19 12.71 -8.90
CA VAL A 124 13.45 12.62 -9.66
C VAL A 124 13.17 12.23 -11.12
N LEU A 125 12.16 11.39 -11.36
CA LEU A 125 11.78 10.92 -12.70
C LEU A 125 11.00 11.95 -13.53
N LEU A 126 10.52 13.04 -12.91
CA LEU A 126 9.72 14.09 -13.57
C LEU A 126 10.55 15.33 -13.96
N LYS A 127 11.87 15.28 -13.74
CA LYS A 127 12.79 16.40 -14.01
C LYS A 127 13.60 16.24 -15.30
N ASP A 128 13.37 15.16 -16.04
CA ASP A 128 13.82 14.96 -17.43
C ASP A 128 12.66 15.23 -18.39
#